data_AF-A0A7R6SUH7-F1
#
_entry.id   AF-A0A7R6SUH7-F1
#
_cell.length_a   1.000
_cell.length_b   1.000
_cell.length_c   1.000
_cell.angle_alpha   90.00
_cell.angle_beta   90.00
_cell.angle_gamma   90.00
#
_symmetry.space_group_name_H-M   'P 1'
#
loop_
_entity.id
_entity.type
_entity.pdbx_description
1 polymer ?
#
loop_
_entity_poly.entity_id
_entity_poly.type
_entity_poly.pdbx_seq_one_letter_code
_entity_poly.pdbx_strand_id
1 'polypeptide(L)'
;MRLTKLLAIISITLIASGCSWFGGDEKETPDVPEQELYQSALDMLEGENFPLAIEKLQLLEARYPFGRFSDQAQLELIFAYHKNYEPEAARATADRFIRLNPNHANLDYAYYLKGLTSFEQDRTFFEKYLPIDETQRDPGSALESFQSFQQLVSRFPNSQYAPDAQKRMTYLKNRLATHEVHVARYYVTREAWIAAANRGRYVVENYQETPALPDALSVMVLAYTELGMTDLAADSQAVLDANFPGYQSNISLAKKESLLSTATFGLLGSSETTRPVVKSAQAKQPAQDRSWFSRLTFGIFDNDDTE
;
A
#
# COMPACT_ATOMS: atom_id res chain seq x y z
N MET A 1 57.25 24.03 27.57
CA MET A 1 56.36 25.09 27.02
C MET A 1 56.68 25.55 25.59
N ARG A 2 57.94 25.54 25.12
CA ARG A 2 58.26 25.92 23.72
C ARG A 2 57.99 24.79 22.71
N LEU A 3 58.29 23.55 23.07
CA LEU A 3 58.10 22.38 22.20
C LEU A 3 56.60 22.03 21.99
N THR A 4 55.79 22.19 23.04
CA THR A 4 54.33 21.97 22.96
C THR A 4 53.62 23.00 22.09
N LYS A 5 54.13 24.24 22.05
CA LYS A 5 53.63 25.29 21.15
C LYS A 5 54.02 25.02 19.69
N LEU A 6 55.22 24.51 19.43
CA LEU A 6 55.67 24.11 18.09
C LEU A 6 54.84 22.94 17.53
N LEU A 7 54.58 21.92 18.35
CA LEU A 7 53.72 20.79 17.97
C LEU A 7 52.27 21.22 17.69
N ALA A 8 51.72 22.16 18.47
CA ALA A 8 50.38 22.70 18.24
C ALA A 8 50.28 23.49 16.92
N ILE A 9 51.31 24.27 16.58
CA ILE A 9 51.34 25.04 15.34
C ILE A 9 51.43 24.11 14.12
N ILE A 10 52.28 23.08 14.17
CA ILE A 10 52.43 22.08 13.09
C ILE A 10 51.12 21.31 12.87
N SER A 11 50.43 20.95 13.96
CA SER A 11 49.15 20.24 13.86
C SER A 11 48.05 21.12 13.22
N ILE A 12 48.05 22.43 13.49
CA ILE A 12 47.09 23.37 12.91
C ILE A 12 47.35 23.59 11.42
N THR A 13 48.62 23.69 10.99
CA THR A 13 48.96 23.82 9.57
C THR A 13 48.63 22.56 8.76
N LEU A 14 48.80 21.36 9.32
CA LEU A 14 48.40 20.12 8.63
C LEU A 14 46.88 20.02 8.41
N ILE A 15 46.07 20.49 9.37
CA ILE A 15 44.60 20.48 9.24
C ILE A 15 44.14 21.54 8.24
N ALA A 16 44.82 22.69 8.17
CA ALA A 16 44.50 23.77 7.23
C ALA A 16 44.81 23.44 5.76
N SER A 17 45.77 22.53 5.49
CA SER A 17 46.09 22.09 4.12
C SER A 17 45.06 21.13 3.49
N GLY A 18 44.06 20.65 4.24
CA GLY A 18 43.05 19.70 3.74
C GLY A 18 41.98 20.32 2.82
N CYS A 19 41.71 21.63 2.93
CA CYS A 19 40.61 22.27 2.19
C CYS A 19 40.93 22.61 0.72
N SER A 20 42.21 22.57 0.31
CA SER A 20 42.59 22.83 -1.10
C SER A 20 42.58 21.57 -1.97
N TRP A 21 42.58 20.37 -1.38
CA TRP A 21 42.61 19.12 -2.15
C TRP A 21 41.22 18.75 -2.70
N PHE A 22 40.15 19.21 -2.06
CA PHE A 22 38.77 18.96 -2.49
C PHE A 22 38.19 20.02 -3.43
N GLY A 23 38.98 21.04 -3.79
CA GLY A 23 38.65 21.97 -4.88
C GLY A 23 38.97 21.32 -6.21
N GLY A 24 38.17 20.32 -6.61
CA GLY A 24 38.24 19.77 -7.95
C GLY A 24 37.91 20.87 -8.96
N ASP A 25 38.78 21.04 -9.96
CA ASP A 25 38.53 21.88 -11.12
C ASP A 25 37.07 21.70 -11.55
N GLU A 26 36.33 22.80 -11.56
CA GLU A 26 35.03 22.90 -12.22
C GLU A 26 35.33 22.66 -13.71
N LYS A 27 35.38 21.38 -14.09
CA LYS A 27 35.60 20.97 -15.47
C LYS A 27 34.47 21.60 -16.26
N GLU A 28 34.79 22.65 -17.02
CA GLU A 28 33.92 23.19 -18.05
C GLU A 28 33.42 21.98 -18.84
N THR A 29 32.16 21.62 -18.63
CA THR A 29 31.53 20.51 -19.32
C THR A 29 31.53 20.94 -20.79
N PRO A 30 32.18 20.20 -21.70
CA PRO A 30 32.34 20.64 -23.09
C PRO A 30 31.01 21.09 -23.68
N ASP A 31 31.00 22.11 -24.53
CA ASP A 31 29.79 22.57 -25.21
C ASP A 31 29.37 21.53 -26.27
N VAL A 32 28.66 20.49 -25.81
CA VAL A 32 28.17 19.39 -26.62
C VAL A 32 26.84 19.82 -27.26
N PRO A 33 26.67 19.63 -28.58
CA PRO A 33 25.40 19.88 -29.26
C PRO A 33 24.24 19.12 -28.63
N GLU A 34 23.04 19.72 -28.62
CA GLU A 34 21.82 19.13 -28.02
C GLU A 34 21.58 17.68 -28.46
N GLN A 35 21.67 17.42 -29.77
CA GLN A 35 21.42 16.09 -30.34
C GLN A 35 22.45 15.06 -29.87
N GLU A 36 23.73 15.42 -29.79
CA GLU A 36 24.78 14.51 -29.32
C GLU A 36 24.62 14.21 -27.82
N LEU A 37 24.24 15.24 -27.03
CA LEU A 37 23.97 15.07 -25.61
C LEU A 37 22.77 14.15 -25.36
N TYR A 38 21.69 14.35 -26.13
CA TYR A 38 20.49 13.52 -26.07
C TYR A 38 20.79 12.06 -26.48
N GLN A 39 21.47 11.84 -27.60
CA GLN A 39 21.84 10.50 -28.04
C GLN A 39 22.73 9.81 -27.01
N SER A 40 23.69 10.54 -26.45
CA SER A 40 24.55 9.99 -25.39
C SER A 40 23.75 9.62 -24.13
N ALA A 41 22.69 10.35 -23.79
CA ALA A 41 21.79 9.97 -22.70
C ALA A 41 21.02 8.69 -23.01
N LEU A 42 20.49 8.56 -24.23
CA LEU A 42 19.82 7.34 -24.70
C LEU A 42 20.74 6.12 -24.65
N ASP A 43 21.98 6.26 -25.10
CA ASP A 43 22.97 5.17 -25.04
C ASP A 43 23.23 4.71 -23.59
N MET A 44 23.22 5.65 -22.62
CA MET A 44 23.34 5.31 -21.19
C MET A 44 22.08 4.61 -20.66
N LEU A 45 20.89 5.01 -21.12
CA LEU A 45 19.63 4.33 -20.76
C LEU A 45 19.57 2.92 -21.30
N GLU A 46 19.94 2.72 -22.57
CA GLU A 46 20.01 1.40 -23.22
C GLU A 46 21.05 0.50 -22.55
N GLY A 47 22.17 1.09 -22.11
CA GLY A 47 23.20 0.40 -21.32
C GLY A 47 22.85 0.19 -19.84
N GLU A 48 21.61 0.49 -19.41
CA GLU A 48 21.14 0.43 -18.02
C GLU A 48 21.97 1.25 -17.02
N ASN A 49 22.76 2.21 -17.50
CA ASN A 49 23.51 3.13 -16.67
C ASN A 49 22.66 4.36 -16.33
N PHE A 50 21.64 4.13 -15.49
CA PHE A 50 20.68 5.16 -15.09
C PHE A 50 21.34 6.38 -14.41
N PRO A 51 22.36 6.24 -13.54
CA PRO A 51 23.01 7.42 -12.94
C PRO A 51 23.64 8.35 -13.98
N LEU A 52 24.38 7.82 -14.97
CA LEU A 52 24.97 8.64 -16.02
C LEU A 52 23.92 9.17 -17.00
N ALA A 53 22.85 8.42 -17.25
CA ALA A 53 21.72 8.91 -18.03
C ALA A 53 21.06 10.12 -17.36
N ILE A 54 20.79 10.04 -16.05
CA ILE A 54 20.23 11.14 -15.25
C ILE A 54 21.12 12.38 -15.36
N GLU A 55 22.44 12.25 -15.17
CA GLU A 55 23.38 13.37 -15.28
C GLU A 55 23.29 14.06 -16.65
N LYS A 56 23.28 13.28 -17.74
CA LYS A 56 23.19 13.80 -19.11
C LYS A 56 21.84 14.46 -19.42
N LEU A 57 20.75 13.86 -18.95
CA LEU A 57 19.39 14.39 -19.14
C LEU A 57 19.19 15.69 -18.34
N GLN A 58 19.68 15.75 -17.10
CA GLN A 58 19.69 16.99 -16.31
C GLN A 58 20.53 18.09 -16.97
N LEU A 59 21.70 17.73 -17.51
CA LEU A 59 22.54 18.67 -18.25
C LEU A 59 21.83 19.19 -19.51
N LEU A 60 21.10 18.33 -20.21
CA LEU A 60 20.29 18.71 -21.37
C LEU A 60 19.19 19.70 -20.97
N GLU A 61 18.43 19.42 -19.90
CA GLU A 61 17.41 20.35 -19.40
C GLU A 61 17.99 21.71 -18.98
N ALA A 62 19.15 21.71 -18.35
CA ALA A 62 19.79 22.94 -17.88
C ALA A 62 20.29 23.82 -19.02
N ARG A 63 20.83 23.21 -20.09
CA ARG A 63 21.40 23.93 -21.23
C ARG A 63 20.37 24.27 -22.31
N TYR A 64 19.46 23.35 -22.58
CA TYR A 64 18.51 23.40 -23.69
C TYR A 64 17.06 23.23 -23.20
N PRO A 65 16.55 24.10 -22.29
CA PRO A 65 15.23 23.95 -21.67
C PRO A 65 14.06 24.03 -22.67
N PHE A 66 14.27 24.63 -23.84
CA PHE A 66 13.31 24.72 -24.94
C PHE A 66 13.84 24.04 -26.22
N GLY A 67 14.82 23.13 -26.06
CA GLY A 67 15.41 22.37 -27.15
C GLY A 67 14.39 21.45 -27.81
N ARG A 68 14.72 20.95 -29.00
CA ARG A 68 13.86 20.04 -29.76
C ARG A 68 13.54 18.75 -28.99
N PHE A 69 14.47 18.29 -28.15
CA PHE A 69 14.34 17.06 -27.39
C PHE A 69 13.96 17.30 -25.92
N SER A 70 13.73 18.54 -25.51
CA SER A 70 13.50 18.92 -24.11
C SER A 70 12.33 18.16 -23.44
N ASP A 71 11.17 18.10 -24.08
CA ASP A 71 10.00 17.39 -23.54
C ASP A 71 10.21 15.88 -23.46
N GLN A 72 10.85 15.30 -24.48
CA GLN A 72 11.14 13.87 -24.53
C GLN A 72 12.21 13.48 -23.49
N ALA A 73 13.23 14.31 -23.32
CA ALA A 73 14.27 14.13 -22.31
C ALA A 73 13.68 14.18 -20.88
N GLN A 74 12.66 15.01 -20.63
CA GLN A 74 11.95 15.01 -19.34
C GLN A 74 11.25 13.67 -19.07
N LEU A 75 10.61 13.07 -20.08
CA LEU A 75 9.97 11.75 -19.93
C LEU A 75 10.99 10.65 -19.64
N GLU A 76 12.11 10.68 -20.35
CA GLU A 76 13.23 9.77 -20.14
C GLU A 76 13.88 9.95 -18.77
N LEU A 77 13.94 11.18 -18.27
CA LEU A 77 14.46 11.48 -16.94
C LEU A 77 13.57 10.88 -15.85
N ILE A 78 12.23 10.96 -16.00
CA ILE A 78 11.29 10.28 -15.09
C ILE A 78 11.55 8.78 -15.09
N PHE A 79 11.71 8.18 -16.28
CA PHE A 79 11.99 6.75 -16.42
C PHE A 79 13.34 6.38 -15.78
N ALA A 80 14.38 7.18 -16.02
CA ALA A 80 15.72 6.97 -15.47
C ALA A 80 15.70 7.00 -13.94
N TYR A 81 15.03 7.99 -13.33
CA TYR A 81 14.86 8.05 -11.88
C TYR A 81 14.08 6.86 -11.32
N HIS A 82 13.01 6.46 -12.01
CA HIS A 82 12.24 5.29 -11.62
C HIS A 82 13.12 4.02 -11.61
N LYS A 83 13.93 3.83 -12.65
CA LYS A 83 14.85 2.69 -12.76
C LYS A 83 16.05 2.76 -11.83
N ASN A 84 16.48 3.97 -11.46
CA ASN A 84 17.55 4.18 -10.48
C ASN A 84 17.07 4.06 -9.01
N TYR A 85 15.82 3.67 -8.77
CA TYR A 85 15.21 3.60 -7.43
C TYR A 85 15.21 4.95 -6.70
N GLU A 86 14.96 6.05 -7.43
CA GLU A 86 14.81 7.41 -6.89
C GLU A 86 13.36 7.89 -7.01
N PRO A 87 12.43 7.39 -6.18
CA PRO A 87 11.00 7.61 -6.38
C PRO A 87 10.57 9.06 -6.23
N GLU A 88 11.14 9.78 -5.27
CA GLU A 88 10.82 11.20 -5.04
C GLU A 88 11.23 12.08 -6.24
N ALA A 89 12.41 11.83 -6.80
CA ALA A 89 12.91 12.56 -7.97
C ALA A 89 12.07 12.25 -9.21
N ALA A 90 11.73 10.98 -9.45
CA ALA A 90 10.84 10.57 -10.54
C ALA A 90 9.47 11.25 -10.43
N ARG A 91 8.86 11.24 -9.24
CA ARG A 91 7.55 11.86 -9.02
C ARG A 91 7.58 13.37 -9.17
N ALA A 92 8.57 14.05 -8.60
CA ALA A 92 8.71 15.49 -8.73
C ALA A 92 8.90 15.90 -10.21
N THR A 93 9.70 15.14 -10.95
CA THR A 93 9.92 15.35 -12.38
C THR A 93 8.65 15.10 -13.18
N ALA A 94 7.88 14.05 -12.85
CA ALA A 94 6.60 13.76 -13.48
C ALA A 94 5.56 14.86 -13.20
N ASP A 95 5.47 15.35 -11.96
CA ASP A 95 4.58 16.46 -11.62
C ASP A 95 4.93 17.75 -12.35
N ARG A 96 6.23 18.02 -12.52
CA ARG A 96 6.69 19.15 -13.34
C ARG A 96 6.30 18.96 -14.80
N PHE A 97 6.58 17.80 -15.38
CA PHE A 97 6.22 17.49 -16.77
C PHE A 97 4.71 17.64 -17.01
N ILE A 98 3.88 17.04 -16.15
CA ILE A 98 2.41 17.11 -16.25
C ILE A 98 1.90 18.56 -16.22
N ARG A 99 2.52 19.41 -15.40
CA ARG A 99 2.14 20.82 -15.25
C ARG A 99 2.57 21.67 -16.43
N LEU A 100 3.79 21.45 -16.94
CA LEU A 100 4.36 22.25 -18.01
C LEU A 100 3.84 21.83 -19.39
N ASN A 101 3.51 20.55 -19.56
CA ASN A 101 3.19 19.93 -20.85
C ASN A 101 1.79 19.27 -20.88
N PRO A 102 0.69 20.00 -20.59
CA PRO A 102 -0.65 19.42 -20.46
C PRO A 102 -1.24 18.85 -21.77
N ASN A 103 -0.70 19.22 -22.92
CA ASN A 103 -1.17 18.78 -24.25
C ASN A 103 -0.20 17.79 -24.93
N HIS A 104 0.81 17.29 -24.22
CA HIS A 104 1.79 16.37 -24.80
C HIS A 104 1.18 15.00 -25.10
N ALA A 105 1.58 14.40 -26.23
CA ALA A 105 1.01 13.13 -26.70
C ALA A 105 1.18 11.97 -25.70
N ASN A 106 2.35 11.91 -25.05
CA ASN A 106 2.69 10.87 -24.07
C ASN A 106 2.44 11.30 -22.61
N LEU A 107 1.48 12.20 -22.38
CA LEU A 107 1.16 12.66 -21.02
C LEU A 107 0.60 11.51 -20.15
N ASP A 108 -0.10 10.56 -20.77
CA ASP A 108 -0.56 9.33 -20.14
C ASP A 108 0.60 8.48 -19.58
N TYR A 109 1.72 8.39 -20.30
CA TYR A 109 2.93 7.72 -19.83
C TYR A 109 3.52 8.38 -18.58
N ALA A 110 3.52 9.71 -18.49
CA ALA A 110 4.00 10.43 -17.31
C ALA A 110 3.14 10.13 -16.07
N TYR A 111 1.81 10.13 -16.20
CA TYR A 111 0.91 9.72 -15.11
C TYR A 111 1.14 8.25 -14.71
N TYR A 112 1.34 7.37 -15.70
CA TYR A 112 1.63 5.96 -15.46
C TYR A 112 2.93 5.77 -14.67
N LEU A 113 4.03 6.37 -15.10
CA LEU A 113 5.32 6.29 -14.41
C LEU A 113 5.25 6.87 -12.99
N LYS A 114 4.51 7.98 -12.80
CA LYS A 114 4.29 8.55 -11.46
C LYS A 114 3.61 7.54 -10.51
N GLY A 115 2.55 6.89 -10.98
CA GLY A 115 1.84 5.86 -10.22
C GLY A 115 2.68 4.61 -9.99
N LEU A 116 3.40 4.15 -11.01
CA LEU A 116 4.25 2.96 -10.95
C LEU A 116 5.43 3.14 -9.99
N THR A 117 6.07 4.29 -10.01
CA THR A 117 7.16 4.64 -9.10
C THR A 117 6.71 4.52 -7.64
N SER A 118 5.54 5.08 -7.33
CA SER A 118 4.96 5.03 -5.98
C SER A 118 4.53 3.62 -5.59
N PHE A 119 4.07 2.82 -6.56
CA PHE A 119 3.69 1.42 -6.36
C PHE A 119 4.89 0.55 -5.98
N GLU A 120 6.04 0.80 -6.59
CA GLU A 120 7.26 0.01 -6.41
C GLU A 120 8.12 0.49 -5.23
N GLN A 121 7.89 1.71 -4.73
CA GLN A 121 8.61 2.29 -3.59
C GLN A 121 8.54 1.40 -2.33
N ASP A 122 7.40 0.76 -2.07
CA ASP A 122 7.26 -0.13 -0.91
C ASP A 122 7.91 -1.49 -1.13
N ARG A 123 7.95 -1.95 -2.39
CA ARG A 123 8.43 -3.27 -2.78
C ARG A 123 9.95 -3.31 -2.77
N THR A 124 10.51 -3.29 -1.57
CA THR A 124 11.94 -3.42 -1.36
C THR A 124 12.38 -4.83 -1.77
N PHE A 125 13.59 -4.96 -2.34
CA PHE A 125 14.18 -6.24 -2.77
C PHE A 125 14.05 -7.39 -1.74
N PHE A 126 14.09 -7.08 -0.44
CA PHE A 126 13.98 -8.07 0.64
C PHE A 126 12.57 -8.64 0.84
N GLU A 127 11.51 -7.91 0.49
CA GLU A 127 10.11 -8.36 0.65
C GLU A 127 9.76 -9.51 -0.29
N LYS A 128 10.53 -9.69 -1.38
CA LYS A 128 10.40 -10.86 -2.27
C LYS A 128 10.84 -12.16 -1.60
N TYR A 129 11.72 -12.09 -0.60
CA TYR A 129 12.35 -13.25 0.04
C TYR A 129 11.91 -13.46 1.49
N LEU A 130 11.28 -12.46 2.11
CA LEU A 130 10.76 -12.53 3.48
C LEU A 130 9.23 -12.44 3.45
N PRO A 131 8.51 -13.29 4.20
CA PRO A 131 7.04 -13.20 4.32
C PRO A 131 6.66 -12.03 5.23
N ILE A 132 6.88 -10.80 4.76
CA ILE A 132 6.50 -9.57 5.44
C ILE A 132 5.15 -9.14 4.89
N ASP A 133 4.20 -8.90 5.79
CA ASP A 133 2.89 -8.38 5.42
C ASP A 133 2.97 -6.87 5.17
N GLU A 134 2.99 -6.48 3.89
CA GLU A 134 3.03 -5.08 3.46
C GLU A 134 1.80 -4.27 3.90
N THR A 135 0.67 -4.93 4.19
CA THR A 135 -0.58 -4.24 4.58
C THR A 135 -0.51 -3.66 5.98
N GLN A 136 0.46 -4.07 6.81
CA GLN A 136 0.66 -3.53 8.15
C GLN A 136 1.56 -2.29 8.18
N ARG A 137 2.21 -1.96 7.06
CA ARG A 137 3.09 -0.80 6.92
C ARG A 137 2.30 0.46 6.60
N ASP A 138 2.98 1.61 6.64
CA ASP A 138 2.39 2.90 6.24
C ASP A 138 1.84 2.81 4.80
N PRO A 139 0.58 3.19 4.56
CA PRO A 139 -0.05 3.08 3.24
C PRO A 139 0.18 4.30 2.35
N GLY A 140 1.00 5.29 2.74
CA GLY A 140 1.12 6.58 2.05
C GLY A 140 1.43 6.46 0.56
N SER A 141 2.50 5.75 0.22
CA SER A 141 2.91 5.40 -1.14
C SER A 141 1.84 4.64 -1.93
N ALA A 142 1.12 3.70 -1.30
CA ALA A 142 -0.02 3.01 -1.92
C ALA A 142 -1.16 3.97 -2.29
N LEU A 143 -1.50 4.90 -1.39
CA LEU A 143 -2.53 5.89 -1.61
C LEU A 143 -2.14 6.82 -2.77
N GLU A 144 -0.91 7.30 -2.79
CA GLU A 144 -0.41 8.19 -3.84
C GLU A 144 -0.31 7.47 -5.20
N SER A 145 0.07 6.20 -5.19
CA SER A 145 0.05 5.34 -6.38
C SER A 145 -1.38 5.19 -6.92
N PHE A 146 -2.34 4.90 -6.05
CA PHE A 146 -3.75 4.76 -6.41
C PHE A 146 -4.29 6.05 -7.02
N GLN A 147 -4.01 7.20 -6.41
CA GLN A 147 -4.43 8.51 -6.91
C GLN A 147 -3.82 8.82 -8.28
N SER A 148 -2.55 8.50 -8.49
CA SER A 148 -1.87 8.72 -9.78
C SER A 148 -2.45 7.84 -10.90
N PHE A 149 -2.71 6.56 -10.60
CA PHE A 149 -3.39 5.66 -11.55
C PHE A 149 -4.85 6.07 -11.80
N GLN A 150 -5.55 6.57 -10.77
CA GLN A 150 -6.90 7.09 -10.93
C GLN A 150 -6.92 8.30 -11.87
N GLN A 151 -5.94 9.20 -11.77
CA GLN A 151 -5.78 10.33 -12.69
C GLN A 151 -5.52 9.86 -14.13
N LEU A 152 -4.67 8.85 -14.31
CA LEU A 152 -4.43 8.23 -15.61
C LEU A 152 -5.72 7.67 -16.23
N VAL A 153 -6.41 6.79 -15.50
CA VAL A 153 -7.60 6.09 -16.01
C VAL A 153 -8.77 7.04 -16.26
N SER A 154 -8.93 8.07 -15.43
CA SER A 154 -9.99 9.07 -15.60
C SER A 154 -9.74 10.02 -16.76
N ARG A 155 -8.50 10.44 -16.99
CA ARG A 155 -8.14 11.38 -18.07
C ARG A 155 -7.87 10.70 -19.40
N PHE A 156 -7.27 9.52 -19.38
CA PHE A 156 -6.82 8.77 -20.55
C PHE A 156 -7.35 7.32 -20.52
N PRO A 157 -8.68 7.11 -20.56
CA PRO A 157 -9.27 5.78 -20.47
C PRO A 157 -8.84 4.84 -21.61
N ASN A 158 -8.47 5.39 -22.76
CA ASN A 158 -8.04 4.64 -23.95
C ASN A 158 -6.51 4.51 -24.06
N SER A 159 -5.75 4.93 -23.04
CA SER A 159 -4.29 4.77 -23.03
C SER A 159 -3.92 3.28 -23.03
N GLN A 160 -2.80 2.95 -23.67
CA GLN A 160 -2.22 1.60 -23.62
C GLN A 160 -1.88 1.15 -22.18
N TYR A 161 -1.67 2.10 -21.26
CA TYR A 161 -1.32 1.84 -19.86
C TYR A 161 -2.54 1.70 -18.94
N ALA A 162 -3.73 2.12 -19.39
CA ALA A 162 -4.94 2.13 -18.57
C ALA A 162 -5.34 0.72 -18.04
N PRO A 163 -5.27 -0.37 -18.84
CA PRO A 163 -5.61 -1.70 -18.33
C PRO A 163 -4.69 -2.20 -17.21
N ASP A 164 -3.39 -1.89 -17.28
CA ASP A 164 -2.45 -2.26 -16.23
C ASP A 164 -2.68 -1.43 -14.96
N ALA A 165 -2.89 -0.11 -15.13
CA ALA A 165 -3.22 0.79 -14.04
C ALA A 165 -4.50 0.36 -13.30
N GLN A 166 -5.55 -0.05 -14.01
CA GLN A 166 -6.78 -0.56 -13.40
C GLN A 166 -6.53 -1.81 -12.54
N LYS A 167 -5.74 -2.77 -13.02
CA LYS A 167 -5.38 -3.97 -12.24
C LYS A 167 -4.64 -3.59 -10.96
N ARG A 168 -3.68 -2.67 -11.05
CA ARG A 168 -2.94 -2.16 -9.89
C ARG A 168 -3.84 -1.38 -8.94
N MET A 169 -4.78 -0.60 -9.44
CA MET A 169 -5.78 0.09 -8.60
C MET A 169 -6.62 -0.89 -7.80
N THR A 170 -7.08 -2.00 -8.40
CA THR A 170 -7.81 -3.05 -7.67
C THR A 170 -6.96 -3.67 -6.57
N TYR A 171 -5.69 -3.98 -6.86
CA TYR A 171 -4.74 -4.47 -5.87
C TYR A 171 -4.54 -3.48 -4.72
N LEU A 172 -4.28 -2.21 -5.04
CA LEU A 172 -4.07 -1.14 -4.06
C LEU A 172 -5.31 -0.91 -3.21
N LYS A 173 -6.51 -0.94 -3.80
CA LYS A 173 -7.79 -0.83 -3.09
C LYS A 173 -7.93 -1.93 -2.04
N ASN A 174 -7.62 -3.17 -2.43
CA ASN A 174 -7.63 -4.32 -1.51
C ASN A 174 -6.59 -4.15 -0.39
N ARG A 175 -5.36 -3.76 -0.74
CA ARG A 175 -4.28 -3.52 0.24
C ARG A 175 -4.66 -2.44 1.26
N LEU A 176 -5.18 -1.30 0.79
CA LEU A 176 -5.62 -0.19 1.64
C LEU A 176 -6.78 -0.60 2.57
N ALA A 177 -7.75 -1.38 2.06
CA ALA A 177 -8.85 -1.88 2.88
C ALA A 177 -8.35 -2.84 3.97
N THR A 178 -7.43 -3.75 3.63
CA THR A 178 -6.82 -4.67 4.60
C THR A 178 -6.03 -3.92 5.66
N HIS A 179 -5.28 -2.87 5.29
CA HIS A 179 -4.58 -2.01 6.24
C HIS A 179 -5.54 -1.41 7.29
N GLU A 180 -6.66 -0.85 6.85
CA GLU A 180 -7.68 -0.29 7.75
C GLU A 180 -8.25 -1.35 8.71
N VAL A 181 -8.46 -2.58 8.24
CA VAL A 181 -8.87 -3.70 9.10
C VAL A 181 -7.78 -4.08 10.11
N HIS A 182 -6.49 -4.05 9.75
CA HIS A 182 -5.40 -4.27 10.70
C HIS A 182 -5.39 -3.22 11.80
N VAL A 183 -5.57 -1.95 11.44
CA VAL A 183 -5.68 -0.85 12.40
C VAL A 183 -6.93 -1.03 13.29
N ALA A 184 -8.06 -1.42 12.71
CA ALA A 184 -9.28 -1.70 13.44
C ALA A 184 -9.10 -2.84 14.46
N ARG A 185 -8.43 -3.92 14.07
CA ARG A 185 -8.07 -5.04 14.95
C ARG A 185 -7.14 -4.61 16.07
N TYR A 186 -6.18 -3.74 15.80
CA TYR A 186 -5.33 -3.16 16.84
C TYR A 186 -6.16 -2.36 17.86
N TYR A 187 -7.18 -1.60 17.43
CA TYR A 187 -8.06 -0.91 18.37
C TYR A 187 -8.95 -1.86 19.17
N VAL A 188 -9.42 -2.97 18.57
CA VAL A 188 -10.14 -4.03 19.28
C VAL A 188 -9.28 -4.63 20.40
N THR A 189 -8.00 -4.92 20.16
CA THR A 189 -7.12 -5.49 21.21
C THR A 189 -6.84 -4.52 22.34
N ARG A 190 -7.02 -3.22 22.10
CA ARG A 190 -6.90 -2.14 23.09
C ARG A 190 -8.23 -1.75 23.73
N GLU A 191 -9.32 -2.46 23.43
CA GLU A 191 -10.68 -2.14 23.89
C GLU A 191 -11.13 -0.70 23.48
N ALA A 192 -10.55 -0.16 22.40
CA ALA A 192 -10.86 1.16 21.86
C ALA A 192 -12.02 1.08 20.85
N TRP A 193 -13.21 0.74 21.33
CA TRP A 193 -14.36 0.36 20.49
C TRP A 193 -14.80 1.43 19.49
N ILE A 194 -14.85 2.70 19.89
CA ILE A 194 -15.24 3.80 19.00
C ILE A 194 -14.25 3.91 17.83
N ALA A 195 -12.94 3.80 18.10
CA ALA A 195 -11.92 3.86 17.07
C ALA A 195 -11.99 2.65 16.13
N ALA A 196 -12.20 1.44 16.68
CA ALA A 196 -12.39 0.23 15.90
C ALA A 196 -13.62 0.32 14.98
N ALA A 197 -14.77 0.75 15.50
CA ALA A 197 -16.00 0.95 14.72
C ALA A 197 -15.80 1.98 13.59
N ASN A 198 -15.13 3.10 13.88
CA ASN A 198 -14.84 4.12 12.87
C ASN A 198 -13.95 3.59 11.73
N ARG A 199 -12.96 2.73 12.03
CA ARG A 199 -12.11 2.10 11.01
C ARG A 199 -12.88 1.10 10.16
N GLY A 200 -13.70 0.25 10.78
CA GLY A 200 -14.59 -0.65 10.05
C GLY A 200 -15.56 0.11 9.15
N ARG A 201 -16.20 1.17 9.67
CA ARG A 201 -17.10 2.03 8.90
C ARG A 201 -16.40 2.66 7.70
N TYR A 202 -15.17 3.15 7.88
CA TYR A 202 -14.40 3.72 6.78
C TYR A 202 -14.19 2.73 5.63
N VAL A 203 -13.93 1.44 5.92
CA VAL A 203 -13.83 0.39 4.90
C VAL A 203 -15.16 0.17 4.18
N VAL A 204 -16.28 0.13 4.91
CA VAL A 204 -17.62 -0.02 4.30
C VAL A 204 -17.96 1.16 3.39
N GLU A 205 -17.60 2.39 3.79
CA GLU A 205 -17.89 3.61 3.03
C GLU A 205 -17.00 3.75 1.79
N ASN A 206 -15.70 3.43 1.88
CA ASN A 206 -14.70 3.77 0.86
C ASN A 206 -14.18 2.57 0.06
N TYR A 207 -14.25 1.36 0.61
CA TYR A 207 -13.64 0.14 0.04
C TYR A 207 -14.64 -0.99 -0.13
N GLN A 208 -15.80 -0.66 -0.71
CA GLN A 208 -16.79 -1.63 -1.16
C GLN A 208 -16.15 -2.60 -2.17
N GLU A 209 -16.61 -3.85 -2.19
CA GLU A 209 -16.13 -4.93 -3.07
C GLU A 209 -14.71 -5.43 -2.80
N THR A 210 -14.09 -5.02 -1.68
CA THR A 210 -12.78 -5.56 -1.28
C THR A 210 -12.93 -6.84 -0.42
N PRO A 211 -11.97 -7.77 -0.47
CA PRO A 211 -11.98 -8.97 0.38
C PRO A 211 -11.95 -8.68 1.89
N ALA A 212 -11.52 -7.49 2.29
CA ALA A 212 -11.43 -7.05 3.68
C ALA A 212 -12.79 -6.58 4.26
N LEU A 213 -13.81 -6.36 3.41
CA LEU A 213 -15.13 -5.87 3.81
C LEU A 213 -15.81 -6.73 4.90
N PRO A 214 -15.90 -8.08 4.81
CA PRO A 214 -16.53 -8.88 5.85
C PRO A 214 -15.81 -8.81 7.21
N ASP A 215 -14.48 -8.65 7.21
CA ASP A 215 -13.72 -8.41 8.44
C ASP A 215 -14.06 -7.03 9.03
N ALA A 216 -14.13 -5.98 8.21
CA ALA A 216 -14.53 -4.65 8.67
C ALA A 216 -15.93 -4.65 9.31
N LEU A 217 -16.90 -5.30 8.67
CA LEU A 217 -18.25 -5.48 9.22
C LEU A 217 -18.23 -6.26 10.53
N SER A 218 -17.42 -7.31 10.63
CA SER A 218 -17.26 -8.06 11.88
C SER A 218 -16.68 -7.21 13.01
N VAL A 219 -15.71 -6.32 12.71
CA VAL A 219 -15.20 -5.35 13.71
C VAL A 219 -16.33 -4.42 14.16
N MET A 220 -17.16 -3.93 13.24
CA MET A 220 -18.29 -3.06 13.57
C MET A 220 -19.31 -3.78 14.47
N VAL A 221 -19.69 -5.02 14.15
CA VAL A 221 -20.59 -5.82 14.98
C VAL A 221 -20.04 -5.95 16.40
N LEU A 222 -18.77 -6.34 16.55
CA LEU A 222 -18.13 -6.48 17.85
C LEU A 222 -18.09 -5.14 18.60
N ALA A 223 -17.58 -4.09 17.96
CA ALA A 223 -17.42 -2.80 18.59
C ALA A 223 -18.76 -2.17 19.01
N TYR A 224 -19.80 -2.24 18.17
CA TYR A 224 -21.13 -1.74 18.53
C TYR A 224 -21.77 -2.56 19.65
N THR A 225 -21.54 -3.87 19.69
CA THR A 225 -22.01 -4.73 20.79
C THR A 225 -21.38 -4.31 22.12
N GLU A 226 -20.05 -4.11 22.15
CA GLU A 226 -19.33 -3.67 23.35
C GLU A 226 -19.70 -2.23 23.79
N LEU A 227 -20.13 -1.39 22.84
CA LEU A 227 -20.64 -0.04 23.12
C LEU A 227 -22.11 -0.03 23.57
N GLY A 228 -22.81 -1.16 23.55
CA GLY A 228 -24.25 -1.24 23.85
C GLY A 228 -25.14 -0.66 22.74
N MET A 229 -24.61 -0.44 21.54
CA MET A 229 -25.35 0.07 20.38
C MET A 229 -25.98 -1.10 19.60
N THR A 230 -26.98 -1.74 20.20
CA THR A 230 -27.57 -3.00 19.70
C THR A 230 -28.15 -2.89 18.30
N ASP A 231 -28.76 -1.76 17.97
CA ASP A 231 -29.40 -1.56 16.66
C ASP A 231 -28.34 -1.54 15.55
N LEU A 232 -27.27 -0.76 15.74
CA LEU A 232 -26.15 -0.68 14.78
C LEU A 232 -25.40 -2.01 14.66
N ALA A 233 -25.27 -2.75 15.76
CA ALA A 233 -24.68 -4.09 15.75
C ALA A 233 -25.53 -5.06 14.93
N ALA A 234 -26.86 -5.04 15.14
CA ALA A 234 -27.80 -5.89 14.40
C ALA A 234 -27.83 -5.54 12.90
N ASP A 235 -27.83 -4.26 12.55
CA ASP A 235 -27.79 -3.79 11.16
C ASP A 235 -26.49 -4.24 10.48
N SER A 236 -25.34 -4.06 11.16
CA SER A 236 -24.04 -4.49 10.63
C SER A 236 -23.97 -6.01 10.43
N GLN A 237 -24.56 -6.77 11.35
CA GLN A 237 -24.66 -8.23 11.26
C GLN A 237 -25.57 -8.66 10.10
N ALA A 238 -26.71 -8.00 9.93
CA ALA A 238 -27.63 -8.30 8.84
C ALA A 238 -26.99 -8.07 7.47
N VAL A 239 -26.21 -6.99 7.31
CA VAL A 239 -25.44 -6.72 6.09
C VAL A 239 -24.37 -7.80 5.86
N LEU A 240 -23.66 -8.21 6.92
CA LEU A 240 -22.66 -9.27 6.83
C LEU A 240 -23.29 -10.60 6.40
N ASP A 241 -24.38 -11.01 7.03
CA ASP A 241 -25.06 -12.28 6.74
C ASP A 241 -25.69 -12.30 5.35
N ALA A 242 -26.24 -11.17 4.89
CA ALA A 242 -26.87 -11.05 3.57
C ALA A 242 -25.86 -11.14 2.42
N ASN A 243 -24.67 -10.52 2.58
CA ASN A 243 -23.67 -10.45 1.51
C ASN A 243 -22.61 -11.56 1.60
N PHE A 244 -22.35 -12.09 2.79
CA PHE A 244 -21.28 -13.07 3.06
C PHE A 244 -21.81 -14.24 3.92
N PRO A 245 -22.79 -15.01 3.41
CA PRO A 245 -23.37 -16.12 4.17
C PRO A 245 -22.31 -17.16 4.55
N GLY A 246 -22.25 -17.51 5.84
CA GLY A 246 -21.28 -18.49 6.36
C GLY A 246 -19.87 -17.95 6.60
N TYR A 247 -19.66 -16.62 6.49
CA TYR A 247 -18.39 -16.00 6.85
C TYR A 247 -18.08 -16.23 8.33
N GLN A 248 -16.88 -16.76 8.61
CA GLN A 248 -16.40 -16.95 9.98
C GLN A 248 -15.44 -15.83 10.33
N SER A 249 -15.89 -14.93 11.20
CA SER A 249 -15.02 -13.88 11.70
C SER A 249 -13.86 -14.47 12.51
N ASN A 250 -12.65 -14.02 12.19
CA ASN A 250 -11.43 -14.29 12.94
C ASN A 250 -11.11 -13.14 13.93
N ILE A 251 -12.02 -12.19 14.13
CA ILE A 251 -11.85 -11.06 15.05
C ILE A 251 -12.38 -11.49 16.41
N SER A 252 -11.44 -11.84 17.29
CA SER A 252 -11.72 -12.16 18.69
C SER A 252 -11.13 -11.10 19.61
N LEU A 253 -11.80 -10.87 20.74
CA LEU A 253 -11.22 -10.16 21.87
C LEU A 253 -9.88 -10.78 22.25
N ALA A 254 -8.91 -9.93 22.60
CA ALA A 254 -7.67 -10.43 23.19
C ALA A 254 -8.05 -11.22 24.46
N LYS A 255 -7.66 -12.49 24.49
CA LYS A 255 -7.90 -13.39 25.62
C LYS A 255 -7.35 -12.72 26.88
N LYS A 256 -8.21 -12.36 27.85
CA LYS A 256 -7.75 -11.93 29.17
C LYS A 256 -7.14 -13.16 29.85
N GLU A 257 -5.82 -13.27 29.75
CA GLU A 257 -5.03 -14.22 30.53
C GLU A 257 -5.36 -13.97 32.02
N SER A 258 -5.80 -15.02 32.73
CA SER A 258 -5.98 -14.94 34.18
C SER A 258 -4.65 -14.53 34.81
N LEU A 259 -4.67 -13.72 35.87
CA LEU A 259 -3.44 -13.39 36.61
C LEU A 259 -2.67 -14.64 37.05
N LEU A 260 -3.40 -15.74 37.31
CA LEU A 260 -2.79 -17.05 37.59
C LEU A 260 -2.09 -17.63 36.35
N SER A 261 -2.65 -17.50 35.14
CA SER A 261 -1.96 -17.96 33.91
C SER A 261 -0.74 -17.09 33.61
N THR A 262 -0.82 -15.77 33.79
CA THR A 262 0.34 -14.89 33.62
C THR A 262 1.44 -15.19 34.66
N ALA A 263 1.06 -15.36 35.93
CA ALA A 263 2.01 -15.67 37.01
C ALA A 263 2.63 -17.06 36.91
N THR A 264 1.92 -18.02 36.29
CA THR A 264 2.39 -19.39 36.10
C THR A 264 2.91 -19.65 34.70
N PHE A 265 3.11 -18.62 33.87
CA PHE A 265 3.52 -18.77 32.47
C PHE A 265 2.66 -19.78 31.70
N GLY A 266 1.35 -19.78 31.95
CA GLY A 266 0.38 -20.66 31.30
C GLY A 266 0.25 -22.06 31.90
N LEU A 267 0.95 -22.39 33.00
CA LEU A 267 0.81 -23.71 33.64
C LEU A 267 -0.53 -23.92 34.36
N LEU A 268 -1.09 -22.86 34.95
CA LEU A 268 -2.29 -22.93 35.77
C LEU A 268 -3.21 -21.74 35.49
N GLY A 269 -4.31 -21.99 34.79
CA GLY A 269 -5.38 -21.01 34.58
C GLY A 269 -6.32 -21.42 33.43
N SER A 270 -7.63 -21.25 33.63
CA SER A 270 -8.58 -21.33 32.54
C SER A 270 -8.57 -20.02 31.77
N SER A 271 -8.68 -20.13 30.46
CA SER A 271 -8.67 -18.99 29.57
C SER A 271 -10.02 -18.92 28.87
N GLU A 272 -10.89 -18.02 29.32
CA GLU A 272 -12.21 -17.87 28.71
C GLU A 272 -12.08 -17.11 27.38
N THR A 273 -12.46 -17.77 26.29
CA THR A 273 -12.59 -17.11 24.99
C THR A 273 -14.04 -16.64 24.87
N THR A 274 -14.31 -15.38 25.18
CA THR A 274 -15.62 -14.78 24.90
C THR A 274 -15.71 -14.50 23.40
N ARG A 275 -16.23 -15.48 22.65
CA ARG A 275 -16.74 -15.19 21.29
C ARG A 275 -18.00 -14.35 21.47
N PRO A 276 -18.19 -13.24 20.74
CA PRO A 276 -19.48 -12.57 20.71
C PRO A 276 -20.47 -13.52 20.05
N VAL A 277 -21.26 -14.22 20.85
CA VAL A 277 -22.43 -14.95 20.36
C VAL A 277 -23.53 -13.90 20.22
N VAL A 278 -23.57 -13.21 19.08
CA VAL A 278 -24.85 -12.68 18.63
C VAL A 278 -25.71 -13.93 18.42
N LYS A 279 -26.67 -14.16 19.31
CA LYS A 279 -27.74 -15.13 19.03
C LYS A 279 -28.44 -14.60 17.79
N SER A 280 -28.00 -15.04 16.61
CA SER A 280 -28.85 -14.97 15.44
C SER A 280 -30.16 -15.60 15.87
N ALA A 281 -31.25 -14.86 15.74
CA ALA A 281 -32.58 -15.42 15.82
C ALA A 281 -32.72 -16.36 14.62
N GLN A 282 -32.12 -17.55 14.72
CA GLN A 282 -32.41 -18.66 13.86
C GLN A 282 -33.89 -18.94 14.06
N ALA A 283 -34.69 -18.47 13.09
CA ALA A 283 -36.02 -18.98 12.88
C ALA A 283 -35.88 -20.50 12.77
N LYS A 284 -36.21 -21.17 13.87
CA LYS A 284 -36.21 -22.62 13.97
C LYS A 284 -37.28 -23.10 12.98
N GLN A 285 -36.87 -23.41 11.75
CA GLN A 285 -37.72 -24.16 10.84
C GLN A 285 -38.14 -25.43 11.60
N PRO A 286 -39.45 -25.71 11.72
CA PRO A 286 -39.89 -26.89 12.43
C PRO A 286 -39.29 -28.09 11.71
N ALA A 287 -38.50 -28.89 12.43
CA ALA A 287 -37.99 -30.15 11.91
C ALA A 287 -39.19 -30.99 11.50
N GLN A 288 -39.34 -31.20 10.20
CA GLN A 288 -40.36 -32.09 9.65
C GLN A 288 -40.10 -33.49 10.19
N ASP A 289 -41.02 -33.97 11.02
CA ASP A 289 -40.82 -35.17 11.83
C ASP A 289 -40.83 -36.39 10.90
N ARG A 290 -39.64 -36.87 10.52
CA ARG A 290 -39.50 -38.02 9.63
C ARG A 290 -40.07 -39.26 10.32
N SER A 291 -41.04 -39.91 9.67
CA SER A 291 -41.64 -41.16 10.09
C SER A 291 -40.58 -42.20 10.49
N TRP A 292 -40.85 -43.00 11.51
CA TRP A 292 -39.97 -44.05 12.02
C TRP A 292 -39.51 -45.03 10.93
N PHE A 293 -40.36 -45.22 9.91
CA PHE A 293 -40.07 -46.05 8.75
C PHE A 293 -38.97 -45.43 7.86
N SER A 294 -39.02 -44.11 7.61
CA SER A 294 -37.99 -43.36 6.87
C SER A 294 -36.63 -43.41 7.57
N ARG A 295 -36.63 -43.44 8.91
CA ARG A 295 -35.41 -43.62 9.72
C ARG A 295 -34.79 -45.01 9.56
N LEU A 296 -35.60 -46.07 9.47
CA LEU A 296 -35.11 -47.44 9.34
C LEU A 296 -34.65 -47.78 7.92
N THR A 297 -35.26 -47.17 6.91
CA THR A 297 -34.97 -47.45 5.51
C THR A 297 -34.02 -46.44 4.86
N PHE A 298 -33.45 -45.53 5.64
CA PHE A 298 -32.57 -44.45 5.18
C PHE A 298 -33.12 -43.70 3.95
N GLY A 299 -34.43 -43.50 3.88
CA GLY A 299 -35.09 -42.75 2.80
C GLY A 299 -35.03 -43.40 1.41
N ILE A 300 -34.71 -44.69 1.29
CA ILE A 300 -34.67 -45.39 -0.01
C ILE A 300 -36.05 -45.58 -0.65
N PHE A 301 -37.13 -45.47 0.14
CA PHE A 301 -38.51 -45.75 -0.30
C PHE A 301 -39.46 -44.56 -0.18
N ASP A 302 -38.98 -43.34 0.08
CA ASP A 302 -39.81 -42.14 -0.09
C ASP A 302 -39.94 -41.85 -1.59
N ASN A 303 -40.95 -42.45 -2.23
CA ASN A 303 -41.50 -41.92 -3.47
C ASN A 303 -42.57 -40.90 -3.06
N ASP A 304 -42.25 -39.61 -3.20
CA ASP A 304 -43.23 -38.53 -3.16
C ASP A 304 -44.14 -38.62 -4.39
N ASP A 305 -45.17 -39.46 -4.30
CA ASP A 305 -46.39 -39.29 -5.08
C ASP A 305 -47.45 -38.68 -4.15
N THR A 306 -47.63 -37.36 -4.21
CA THR A 306 -48.93 -36.65 -4.14
C THR A 306 -48.73 -35.13 -4.16
N GLU A 307 -49.21 -34.53 -5.27
CA GLU A 307 -49.72 -33.16 -5.51
C GLU A 307 -48.99 -31.92 -4.96
#